data_AF-A0A1M5WRB0-F1
#
_entry.id   AF-A0A1M5WRB0-F1
#
_cell.length_a   1.000
_cell.length_b   1.000
_cell.length_c   1.000
_cell.angle_alpha   90.00
_cell.angle_beta   90.00
_cell.angle_gamma   90.00
#
_symmetry.space_group_name_H-M   'P 1'
#
loop_
_entity.id
_entity.type
_entity.pdbx_description
1 polymer ?
#
loop_
_entity_poly.entity_id
_entity_poly.type
_entity_poly.pdbx_seq_one_letter_code
_entity_poly.pdbx_strand_id
1 'polypeptide(L)'
;MQEKYPCLLAIAHIKGAGGHWNPKNQPHGNHAGDLPVLFSNNGVAIMSFFTDKFKVAGIINKAIIIHESPDDYTSQPSGNAGKRLACGLIQGFLPYPNYYY
;
A
#
# COMPACT_ATOMS: atom_id res chain seq x y z
N MET A 1 2.59 -0.34 -0.11
CA MET A 1 1.56 -0.62 0.92
C MET A 1 2.03 -0.08 2.26
N GLN A 2 1.19 0.68 2.95
CA GLN A 2 1.54 1.35 4.20
C GLN A 2 0.99 0.61 5.43
N GLU A 3 1.58 0.91 6.59
CA GLU A 3 1.33 0.21 7.85
C GLU A 3 0.02 0.59 8.56
N LYS A 4 -0.50 1.81 8.39
CA LYS A 4 -1.70 2.35 9.07
C LYS A 4 -2.90 2.48 8.12
N TYR A 5 -4.07 2.62 8.72
CA TYR A 5 -5.41 2.55 8.12
C TYR A 5 -6.17 3.87 7.81
N PRO A 6 -5.65 5.10 7.90
CA PRO A 6 -6.43 6.28 7.56
C PRO A 6 -6.49 6.48 6.04
N CYS A 7 -7.38 5.76 5.39
CA CYS A 7 -7.88 6.08 4.04
C CYS A 7 -9.39 6.25 4.02
N LEU A 8 -9.96 6.47 5.21
CA LEU A 8 -11.38 6.70 5.45
C LEU A 8 -11.61 8.21 5.47
N LEU A 9 -12.13 8.73 4.35
CA LEU A 9 -12.69 10.07 4.14
C LEU A 9 -11.69 11.25 4.16
N ALA A 10 -11.59 11.94 3.01
CA ALA A 10 -10.92 13.22 2.76
C ALA A 10 -9.37 13.27 2.80
N ILE A 11 -8.87 14.19 1.97
CA ILE A 11 -7.47 14.51 1.59
C ILE A 11 -6.49 14.59 2.79
N ALA A 12 -6.98 14.84 4.02
CA ALA A 12 -6.17 14.89 5.25
C ALA A 12 -5.61 13.52 5.67
N HIS A 13 -6.23 12.41 5.27
CA HIS A 13 -5.94 11.07 5.82
C HIS A 13 -4.79 10.34 5.12
N ILE A 14 -4.47 10.66 3.86
CA ILE A 14 -3.34 10.07 3.13
C ILE A 14 -2.00 10.23 3.87
N LYS A 15 -1.81 11.33 4.61
CA LYS A 15 -0.60 11.55 5.43
C LYS A 15 -0.55 10.63 6.64
N GLY A 16 -1.69 10.23 7.20
CA GLY A 16 -1.78 9.38 8.39
C GLY A 16 -1.45 7.90 8.13
N ALA A 17 -1.33 7.48 6.86
CA ALA A 17 -1.13 6.07 6.49
C ALA A 17 0.17 5.43 7.02
N GLY A 18 1.03 6.21 7.69
CA GLY A 18 2.29 5.73 8.24
C GLY A 18 3.34 5.53 7.15
N GLY A 19 4.40 4.79 7.48
CA GLY A 19 5.43 4.36 6.54
C GLY A 19 5.07 3.06 5.83
N HIS A 20 5.95 2.65 4.91
CA HIS A 20 5.79 1.38 4.20
C HIS A 20 5.72 0.25 5.23
N TRP A 21 4.81 -0.71 5.03
CA TRP A 21 4.64 -1.77 6.01
C TRP A 21 5.90 -2.62 6.12
N ASN A 22 6.54 -2.57 7.30
CA ASN A 22 7.86 -3.12 7.53
C ASN A 22 7.92 -3.99 8.80
N PRO A 23 7.27 -5.16 8.81
CA PRO A 23 7.22 -6.03 9.99
C PRO A 23 8.58 -6.64 10.36
N LYS A 24 9.55 -6.62 9.44
CA LYS A 24 10.89 -7.21 9.60
C LYS A 24 11.99 -6.16 9.80
N ASN A 25 11.62 -4.89 10.01
CA ASN A 25 12.54 -3.76 10.20
C ASN A 25 13.69 -3.72 9.17
N GLN A 26 13.36 -3.89 7.89
CA GLN A 26 14.30 -3.86 6.78
C GLN A 26 14.50 -2.43 6.26
N PRO A 27 15.60 -2.12 5.56
CA PRO A 27 15.71 -0.87 4.82
C PRO A 27 14.72 -0.82 3.64
N HIS A 28 14.40 0.40 3.17
CA HIS A 28 13.58 0.61 1.98
C HIS A 28 14.16 -0.14 0.75
N GLY A 29 13.26 -0.66 -0.07
CA GLY A 29 13.50 -1.66 -1.11
C GLY A 29 13.14 -3.08 -0.65
N ASN A 30 13.27 -3.34 0.66
CA ASN A 30 13.04 -4.66 1.27
C ASN A 30 11.85 -4.69 2.24
N HIS A 31 11.09 -3.61 2.38
CA HIS A 31 9.88 -3.67 3.20
C HIS A 31 8.90 -4.68 2.59
N ALA A 32 8.08 -5.31 3.44
CA ALA A 32 7.00 -6.18 2.98
C ALA A 32 5.98 -5.38 2.15
N GLY A 33 5.81 -4.10 2.44
CA GLY A 33 4.95 -3.18 1.71
C GLY A 33 5.55 -2.57 0.44
N ASP A 34 6.83 -2.79 0.13
CA ASP A 34 7.46 -2.31 -1.12
C ASP A 34 7.02 -3.22 -2.26
N LEU A 35 6.25 -2.64 -3.20
CA LEU A 35 5.68 -3.32 -4.36
C LEU A 35 6.28 -2.75 -5.66
N PRO A 36 6.21 -3.46 -6.80
CA PRO A 36 6.73 -2.96 -8.06
C PRO A 36 6.12 -1.60 -8.48
N VAL A 37 6.91 -0.78 -9.18
CA VAL A 37 6.46 0.51 -9.74
C VAL A 37 5.28 0.29 -10.71
N LEU A 38 4.21 1.05 -10.51
CA LEU A 38 3.03 1.09 -11.37
C LEU A 38 3.21 2.16 -12.46
N PHE A 39 3.14 1.76 -13.72
CA PHE A 39 3.21 2.68 -14.86
C PHE A 39 1.81 3.02 -15.38
N SER A 40 1.60 4.29 -15.68
CA SER A 40 0.37 4.81 -16.29
C SER A 40 0.61 5.17 -17.74
N ASN A 41 -0.39 4.94 -18.59
CA ASN A 41 -0.45 5.42 -19.95
C ASN A 41 -1.83 6.06 -20.17
N ASN A 42 -1.87 7.34 -20.57
CA ASN A 42 -3.10 8.09 -20.77
C ASN A 42 -4.09 8.02 -19.57
N GLY A 43 -3.56 8.11 -18.35
CA GLY A 43 -4.37 8.11 -17.12
C GLY A 43 -4.84 6.73 -16.66
N VAL A 44 -4.45 5.65 -17.36
CA VAL A 44 -4.80 4.27 -16.98
C VAL A 44 -3.54 3.51 -16.61
N ALA A 45 -3.60 2.78 -15.49
CA ALA A 45 -2.53 1.90 -15.04
C ALA A 45 -3.11 0.55 -14.61
N ILE A 46 -2.53 -0.55 -15.11
CA ILE A 46 -2.95 -1.92 -14.78
C ILE A 46 -1.70 -2.72 -14.46
N MET A 47 -1.71 -3.44 -13.34
CA MET A 47 -0.59 -4.28 -12.92
C MET A 47 -1.11 -5.53 -12.21
N SER A 48 -0.41 -6.64 -12.41
CA SER A 48 -0.56 -7.87 -11.63
C SER A 48 0.83 -8.44 -11.39
N PHE A 49 1.10 -8.86 -10.16
CA PHE A 49 2.39 -9.43 -9.77
C PHE A 49 2.18 -10.47 -8.67
N PHE A 50 3.16 -11.35 -8.51
CA PHE A 50 3.22 -12.31 -7.41
C PHE A 50 4.19 -11.82 -6.34
N THR A 51 3.87 -12.09 -5.07
CA THR A 51 4.78 -11.84 -3.95
C THR A 51 4.57 -12.88 -2.86
N ASP A 52 5.66 -13.23 -2.19
CA ASP A 52 5.71 -14.10 -1.01
C ASP A 52 6.07 -13.31 0.27
N LYS A 53 6.25 -11.98 0.17
CA LYS A 53 6.64 -11.11 1.28
C LYS A 53 5.63 -11.12 2.44
N PHE A 54 4.38 -11.53 2.18
CA PHE A 54 3.31 -11.60 3.17
C PHE A 54 2.20 -12.57 2.79
N LYS A 55 1.30 -12.83 3.76
CA LYS A 55 0.03 -13.55 3.54
C LYS A 55 -1.13 -12.54 3.56
N VAL A 56 -2.22 -12.88 2.88
CA VAL A 56 -3.42 -12.01 2.76
C VAL A 56 -3.94 -11.57 4.13
N ALA A 57 -4.03 -12.48 5.10
CA ALA A 57 -4.48 -12.15 6.46
C ALA A 57 -3.63 -11.04 7.12
N GLY A 58 -2.33 -10.98 6.80
CA GLY A 58 -1.42 -9.99 7.36
C GLY A 58 -1.56 -8.59 6.76
N ILE A 59 -2.35 -8.42 5.69
CA ILE A 59 -2.52 -7.14 5.00
C ILE A 59 -3.95 -6.60 5.04
N ILE A 60 -4.90 -7.36 5.59
CA ILE A 60 -6.23 -6.83 5.86
C ILE A 60 -6.12 -5.62 6.78
N ASN A 61 -6.91 -4.58 6.50
CA ASN A 61 -6.88 -3.27 7.17
C ASN A 61 -5.57 -2.49 7.01
N LYS A 62 -4.76 -2.79 5.99
CA LYS A 62 -3.65 -1.92 5.53
C LYS A 62 -4.05 -1.10 4.32
N ALA A 63 -3.24 -0.11 4.00
CA ALA A 63 -3.49 0.83 2.90
C ALA A 63 -2.56 0.57 1.70
N ILE A 64 -3.11 0.56 0.49
CA ILE A 64 -2.33 0.75 -0.74
C ILE A 64 -2.27 2.25 -1.03
N ILE A 65 -1.07 2.76 -1.31
CA ILE A 65 -0.84 4.16 -1.71
C ILE A 65 -0.19 4.17 -3.09
N ILE A 66 -0.67 5.06 -3.96
CA ILE A 66 0.00 5.42 -5.22
C ILE A 66 0.73 6.73 -5.02
N HIS A 67 1.97 6.79 -5.48
CA HIS A 67 2.86 7.94 -5.37
C HIS A 67 2.98 8.69 -6.70
N GLU A 68 3.44 9.95 -6.64
CA GLU A 68 3.59 10.87 -7.78
C GLU A 68 4.76 10.52 -8.68
N SER A 69 5.84 9.99 -8.11
CA SER A 69 7.07 9.64 -8.82
C SER A 69 7.40 8.15 -8.67
N PRO A 70 8.18 7.58 -9.61
CA PRO A 70 8.68 6.22 -9.48
C PRO A 70 9.49 6.03 -8.19
N ASP A 71 9.35 4.86 -7.58
CA ASP A 71 10.18 4.43 -6.45
C ASP A 71 11.58 4.05 -6.96
N ASP A 72 12.64 4.60 -6.36
CA ASP A 72 14.04 4.30 -6.70
C ASP A 72 14.63 3.07 -5.96
N TYR A 73 13.82 2.43 -5.11
CA TYR A 73 14.13 1.25 -4.29
C TYR A 73 15.32 1.38 -3.32
N THR A 74 15.86 2.58 -3.11
CA THR A 74 17.10 2.77 -2.36
C THR A 74 17.03 3.91 -1.36
N SER A 75 16.47 5.06 -1.76
CA SER A 75 16.35 6.25 -0.92
C SER A 75 15.46 5.97 0.29
N GLN A 76 15.95 6.31 1.48
CA GLN A 76 15.17 6.14 2.69
C GLN A 76 14.24 7.34 2.94
N PRO A 77 13.06 7.14 3.52
CA PRO A 77 12.46 5.85 3.91
C PRO A 77 11.52 5.25 2.85
N SER A 78 11.32 5.91 1.71
CA SER A 78 10.24 5.59 0.77
C SER A 78 10.58 5.84 -0.70
N GLY A 79 11.85 5.64 -1.07
CA GLY A 79 12.28 5.53 -2.47
C GLY A 79 12.18 6.81 -3.28
N ASN A 80 12.23 7.97 -2.62
CA ASN A 80 12.05 9.28 -3.24
C ASN A 80 10.78 9.40 -4.13
N ALA A 81 9.72 8.66 -3.80
CA ALA A 81 8.53 8.54 -4.64
C ALA A 81 7.63 9.81 -4.69
N GLY A 82 8.03 10.90 -4.03
CA GLY A 82 7.27 12.16 -4.04
C GLY A 82 5.92 12.08 -3.30
N LYS A 83 4.96 12.92 -3.71
CA LYS A 83 3.66 13.04 -3.03
C LYS A 83 2.84 11.75 -3.15
N ARG A 84 1.92 11.56 -2.21
CA ARG A 84 0.93 10.48 -2.25
C ARG A 84 -0.31 10.97 -3.01
N LEU A 85 -0.65 10.32 -4.12
CA LEU A 85 -1.73 10.71 -5.03
C LEU A 85 -3.08 10.06 -4.68
N ALA A 86 -3.06 8.80 -4.26
CA ALA A 86 -4.27 8.03 -3.99
C ALA A 86 -4.05 7.04 -2.84
N CYS A 87 -5.15 6.64 -2.20
CA CYS A 87 -5.16 5.55 -1.23
C CYS A 87 -6.37 4.64 -1.39
N GLY A 88 -6.20 3.33 -1.14
CA GLY A 88 -7.29 2.39 -0.88
C GLY A 88 -7.02 1.50 0.33
N LEU A 89 -8.04 1.25 1.14
CA LEU A 89 -7.98 0.29 2.25
C LEU A 89 -8.18 -1.14 1.72
N ILE A 90 -7.33 -2.07 2.15
CA ILE A 90 -7.47 -3.50 1.85
C ILE A 90 -8.49 -4.08 2.83
N GLN A 91 -9.68 -4.39 2.32
CA GLN A 91 -10.75 -4.99 3.10
C GLN A 91 -10.86 -6.48 2.81
N GLY A 92 -11.07 -7.29 3.85
CA GLY A 92 -11.45 -8.68 3.67
C GLY A 92 -12.87 -8.73 3.12
N PHE A 93 -13.06 -9.38 1.98
CA PHE A 93 -14.39 -9.68 1.50
C PHE A 93 -14.89 -10.95 2.20
N LEU A 94 -15.83 -10.79 3.13
CA LEU A 94 -16.62 -11.92 3.62
C LEU A 94 -17.86 -12.03 2.73
N PRO A 95 -18.02 -13.11 1.93
CA PRO A 95 -19.14 -13.26 1.00
C PRO A 95 -20.50 -13.44 1.71
N TYR A 96 -20.52 -13.56 3.04
CA TYR A 96 -21.74 -13.69 3.82
C TYR A 96 -21.78 -12.64 4.93
N PRO A 97 -22.61 -11.59 4.81
CA PRO A 97 -22.90 -10.72 5.93
C PRO A 97 -23.71 -11.52 6.95
N ASN A 98 -23.08 -11.90 8.06
CA ASN A 98 -23.72 -12.26 9.32
C ASN A 98 -24.89 -13.25 9.26
N TYR A 99 -24.61 -14.51 8.90
CA TYR A 99 -25.42 -15.60 9.44
C TYR A 99 -24.69 -16.23 10.63
N TYR A 100 -25.32 -16.09 11.80
CA TYR A 100 -25.28 -16.91 13.02
C TYR A 100 -24.78 -16.26 14.34
N TYR A 101 -25.78 -16.13 15.23
CA TYR A 101 -25.88 -16.05 16.71
C TYR A 101 -25.12 -14.96 17.48
#